data_AF-A0A1I4I7V7-F1
#
_entry.id   AF-A0A1I4I7V7-F1
#
_cell.length_a   1.000
_cell.length_b   1.000
_cell.length_c   1.000
_cell.angle_alpha   90.00
_cell.angle_beta   90.00
_cell.angle_gamma   90.00
#
_symmetry.space_group_name_H-M   'P 1'
#
loop_
_entity.id
_entity.type
_entity.pdbx_description
1 polymer ?
#
loop_
_entity_poly.entity_id
_entity_poly.type
_entity_poly.pdbx_seq_one_letter_code
_entity_poly.pdbx_strand_id
1 'polypeptide(L)' 'MRARTAHAAHNLATLKRLTLNLLRLDPSQRKGSLKTRRLIANTSDEYRAELLGLK' A
#
# COMPACT_ATOMS: atom_id res chain seq x y z
N MET A 1 -7.41 16.22 -5.14
CA MET A 1 -8.29 16.54 -3.99
C MET A 1 -7.43 16.62 -2.72
N ARG A 2 -7.49 17.71 -1.95
CA ARG A 2 -6.76 17.84 -0.66
C ARG A 2 -7.72 17.52 0.48
N ALA A 3 -7.34 16.61 1.38
CA ALA A 3 -8.11 16.30 2.57
C ALA A 3 -7.93 17.43 3.59
N ARG A 4 -8.95 18.28 3.75
CA ARG A 4 -8.90 19.51 4.60
C ARG A 4 -9.85 19.47 5.80
N THR A 5 -10.54 18.37 6.02
CA THR A 5 -11.50 18.21 7.12
C THR A 5 -10.84 17.51 8.31
N ALA A 6 -10.95 18.11 9.50
CA ALA A 6 -10.42 17.55 10.76
C ALA A 6 -8.98 17.01 10.62
N HIS A 7 -8.73 15.79 11.10
CA HIS A 7 -7.43 15.11 11.05
C HIS A 7 -7.17 14.35 9.74
N ALA A 8 -7.95 14.58 8.68
CA ALA A 8 -7.88 13.77 7.47
C ALA A 8 -6.49 13.80 6.80
N ALA A 9 -5.77 14.92 6.86
CA ALA A 9 -4.40 15.00 6.35
C ALA A 9 -3.43 14.07 7.10
N HIS A 10 -3.51 14.07 8.44
CA HIS A 10 -2.69 13.22 9.28
C HIS A 10 -3.02 11.74 9.08
N ASN A 11 -4.32 11.41 9.08
CA ASN A 11 -4.79 10.03 8.87
C ASN A 11 -4.33 9.50 7.51
N LEU A 12 -4.46 10.32 6.45
CA LEU A 12 -4.00 9.95 5.12
C LEU A 12 -2.46 9.76 5.07
N ALA A 13 -1.69 10.60 5.75
CA ALA A 13 -0.24 10.43 5.84
C ALA A 13 0.13 9.12 6.55
N THR A 14 -0.58 8.76 7.62
CA THR A 14 -0.40 7.50 8.32
C THR A 14 -0.75 6.29 7.46
N LEU A 15 -1.88 6.32 6.75
CA LEU A 15 -2.26 5.26 5.82
C LEU A 15 -1.19 5.08 4.73
N LYS A 16 -0.71 6.16 4.11
CA LYS A 16 0.36 6.10 3.10
C LYS A 16 1.63 5.47 3.66
N ARG A 17 2.02 5.80 4.89
CA ARG A 17 3.19 5.22 5.55
C ARG A 17 3.01 3.71 5.75
N LEU A 18 1.86 3.29 6.26
CA LEU A 18 1.53 1.87 6.46
C LEU A 18 1.57 1.10 5.13
N THR A 19 0.92 1.60 4.08
CA THR A 19 0.92 0.97 2.76
C THR A 19 2.32 0.84 2.15
N LEU A 20 3.15 1.88 2.27
CA LEU A 20 4.52 1.83 1.76
C LEU A 20 5.38 0.83 2.54
N ASN A 21 5.18 0.72 3.86
CA ASN A 21 5.91 -0.23 4.68
C ASN A 21 5.50 -1.67 4.36
N LEU A 22 4.20 -1.95 4.18
CA LEU A 22 3.70 -3.27 3.73
C LEU A 22 4.40 -3.72 2.45
N LEU A 23 4.48 -2.86 1.43
CA LEU A 23 5.13 -3.19 0.16
C LEU A 23 6.65 -3.32 0.25
N ARG A 24 7.29 -2.69 1.24
CA ARG A 24 8.73 -2.79 1.47
C ARG A 24 9.11 -4.06 2.22
N LEU A 25 8.27 -4.47 3.16
CA LEU A 25 8.45 -5.66 4.00
C LEU A 25 7.85 -6.92 3.38
N ASP A 26 7.21 -6.81 2.21
CA ASP A 26 6.63 -7.91 1.45
C ASP A 26 7.64 -9.08 1.29
N PRO A 27 7.41 -10.22 1.97
CA PRO A 27 8.34 -11.35 1.98
C PRO A 27 8.31 -12.15 0.69
N SER A 28 7.29 -11.95 -0.18
CA SER A 28 7.19 -12.62 -1.48
C SER A 28 8.31 -12.22 -2.46
N GLN A 29 9.14 -11.21 -2.10
CA GLN A 29 10.27 -10.70 -2.88
C GLN A 29 9.89 -10.44 -4.35
N ARG A 30 8.63 -10.02 -4.61
CA ARG A 30 8.15 -9.73 -5.96
C ARG A 30 9.11 -8.75 -6.65
N LYS A 31 9.74 -9.23 -7.71
CA LYS A 31 10.77 -8.48 -8.45
C LYS A 31 10.17 -7.19 -9.01
N GLY A 32 10.91 -6.09 -8.87
CA GLY A 32 10.55 -4.81 -9.45
C GLY A 32 10.68 -3.63 -8.49
N SER A 33 10.56 -2.43 -9.04
CA SER A 33 10.63 -1.20 -8.25
C SER A 33 9.42 -1.08 -7.30
N LEU A 34 9.56 -0.28 -6.24
CA LEU A 34 8.43 0.05 -5.35
C LEU A 34 7.25 0.69 -6.10
N LYS A 35 7.52 1.43 -7.17
CA LYS A 35 6.50 2.01 -8.05
C LYS A 35 5.71 0.92 -8.77
N THR A 36 6.40 -0.09 -9.32
CA THR A 36 5.77 -1.22 -10.01
C THR A 36 4.91 -2.03 -9.06
N ARG A 37 5.42 -2.35 -7.86
CA ARG A 37 4.66 -3.08 -6.82
C ARG A 37 3.38 -2.34 -6.41
N ARG A 38 3.44 -1.01 -6.26
CA ARG A 38 2.25 -0.17 -6.03
C ARG A 38 1.22 -0.26 -7.15
N LEU A 39 1.67 -0.25 -8.40
CA LEU A 39 0.76 -0.34 -9.55
C LEU A 39 0.04 -1.69 -9.56
N ILE A 40 0.76 -2.78 -9.31
CA ILE A 40 0.18 -4.12 -9.28
C ILE A 40 -0.80 -4.27 -8.10
N ALA A 41 -0.45 -3.76 -6.92
CA ALA A 41 -1.36 -3.77 -5.77
C ALA A 41 -2.65 -2.98 -6.05
N ASN A 42 -2.59 -1.94 -6.89
CA ASN A 42 -3.77 -1.18 -7.30
C ASN A 42 -4.68 -1.97 -8.25
N THR A 43 -4.16 -2.94 -9.00
CA THR A 43 -4.92 -3.62 -10.07
C THR A 43 -5.22 -5.10 -9.79
N SER A 44 -4.52 -5.75 -8.86
CA SER A 44 -4.74 -7.16 -8.50
C SER A 44 -5.22 -7.29 -7.06
N ASP A 45 -6.41 -7.87 -6.93
CA ASP A 45 -7.08 -8.11 -5.66
C ASP A 45 -6.42 -9.26 -4.92
N GLU A 46 -5.99 -10.29 -5.64
CA GLU A 46 -5.24 -11.44 -5.11
C GLU A 46 -3.92 -10.98 -4.49
N TYR A 47 -3.20 -10.07 -5.15
CA TYR A 47 -1.95 -9.56 -4.61
C TYR A 47 -2.18 -8.72 -3.33
N ARG A 48 -3.28 -7.96 -3.25
CA ARG A 48 -3.64 -7.28 -2.00
C ARG A 48 -4.02 -8.27 -0.90
N ALA A 49 -4.73 -9.34 -1.23
CA ALA A 49 -5.08 -10.38 -0.26
C ALA A 49 -3.83 -11.09 0.29
N GLU A 50 -2.87 -11.42 -0.58
CA GLU A 50 -1.58 -12.01 -0.19
C GLU A 50 -0.77 -11.07 0.72
N LEU A 51 -0.63 -9.78 0.33
CA LEU A 51 0.05 -8.77 1.15
C LEU A 51 -0.55 -8.58 2.54
N LEU A 52 -1.85 -8.84 2.69
CA LEU A 52 -2.59 -8.70 3.94
C LEU A 52 -2.72 -10.04 4.71
N GLY A 53 -2.19 -11.15 4.17
CA GLY A 53 -2.33 -12.47 4.79
C GLY A 53 -3.78 -12.97 4.86
N LEU A 54 -4.63 -12.54 3.94
CA LEU A 54 -6.05 -12.93 3.86
C LEU A 54 -6.28 -14.16 2.97
N LYS A 55 -5.20 -14.80 2.54
CA LYS A 55 -5.17 -15.99 1.69
C LYS A 55 -4.37 -17.09 2.38
#